data_AF-A0A059WRY7-F1
#
_entry.id   AF-A0A059WRY7-F1
#
_cell.length_a   1.000
_cell.length_b   1.000
_cell.length_c   1.000
_cell.angle_alpha   90.00
_cell.angle_beta   90.00
_cell.angle_gamma   90.00
#
_symmetry.space_group_name_H-M   'P 1'
#
loop_
_entity.id
_entity.type
_entity.pdbx_description
1 polymer ?
#
loop_
_entity_poly.entity_id
_entity_poly.type
_entity_poly.pdbx_seq_one_letter_code
_entity_poly.pdbx_strand_id
1 'polypeptide(L)'
;MIGKRYLHAKRSIYVLWTLISFALYVYLDSKGWLGKSEMRLRRQAARLRERLIRLGPTFIKMGQMLATRADLLPLDYIKELSALQDQVPPFPDYQAVEIIETELGRSIKDLFADISERPIASASLGQVYRATLTSGEDVAVKVQRPGLAEKIRFDLDLLRWIGHLLDRYPKLFPGAEWMGAIDEFDRVIHEEMDYRRELANADEFRQNFRDWRSIHVPLVFDKLSSERVDLEGG
;
A
#
# COMPACT_ATOMS: atom_id res chain seq x y z
N MET A 1 6.66 -24.37 -12.07
CA MET A 1 5.49 -24.58 -11.18
C MET A 1 5.85 -24.81 -9.71
N ILE A 2 6.89 -25.60 -9.37
CA ILE A 2 7.25 -25.91 -7.96
C ILE A 2 7.69 -24.66 -7.16
N GLY A 3 8.44 -23.75 -7.78
CA GLY A 3 8.93 -22.53 -7.11
C GLY A 3 7.84 -21.55 -6.66
N LYS A 4 6.80 -21.33 -7.46
CA LYS A 4 5.67 -20.46 -7.08
C LYS A 4 4.88 -21.03 -5.90
N ARG A 5 4.56 -22.33 -5.93
CA ARG A 5 3.85 -23.01 -4.82
C ARG A 5 4.64 -22.93 -3.51
N TYR A 6 5.95 -23.11 -3.58
CA TYR A 6 6.83 -22.94 -2.42
C TYR A 6 6.81 -21.51 -1.87
N LEU A 7 6.90 -20.50 -2.76
CA LEU A 7 6.86 -19.09 -2.36
C LEU A 7 5.52 -18.71 -1.70
N HIS A 8 4.41 -19.18 -2.27
CA HIS A 8 3.07 -19.00 -1.71
C HIS A 8 2.94 -19.68 -0.34
N ALA A 9 3.37 -20.93 -0.19
CA ALA A 9 3.33 -21.62 1.10
C ALA A 9 4.16 -20.90 2.17
N LYS A 10 5.38 -20.47 1.83
CA LYS A 10 6.24 -19.68 2.72
C LYS A 10 5.55 -18.37 3.13
N ARG A 11 4.91 -17.68 2.19
CA ARG A 11 4.15 -16.45 2.46
C ARG A 11 2.95 -16.70 3.37
N SER A 12 2.14 -17.74 3.11
CA SER A 12 1.02 -18.13 3.98
C SER A 12 1.47 -18.40 5.41
N ILE A 13 2.52 -19.22 5.59
CA ILE A 13 3.07 -19.52 6.91
C ILE A 13 3.52 -18.24 7.60
N TYR A 14 4.22 -17.35 6.89
CA TYR A 14 4.71 -16.10 7.46
C TYR A 14 3.59 -15.17 7.90
N VAL A 15 2.56 -14.99 7.07
CA VAL A 15 1.39 -14.16 7.39
C VAL A 15 0.63 -14.75 8.56
N LEU A 16 0.26 -16.03 8.50
CA LEU A 16 -0.48 -16.72 9.57
C LEU A 16 0.28 -16.70 10.89
N TRP A 17 1.57 -17.00 10.88
CA TRP A 17 2.42 -16.91 12.06
C TRP A 17 2.45 -15.50 12.64
N THR A 18 2.54 -14.47 11.79
CA THR A 18 2.55 -13.07 12.23
C THR A 18 1.22 -12.67 12.87
N LEU A 19 0.09 -13.08 12.30
CA LEU A 19 -1.24 -12.81 12.84
C LEU A 19 -1.51 -13.58 14.13
N ILE A 20 -1.24 -14.89 14.16
CA ILE A 20 -1.45 -15.75 15.33
C ILE A 20 -0.56 -15.30 16.49
N SER A 21 0.73 -15.03 16.25
CA SER A 21 1.63 -14.56 17.31
C SER A 21 1.26 -13.16 17.82
N PHE A 22 0.68 -12.31 16.99
CA PHE A 22 0.15 -11.01 17.44
C PHE A 22 -1.12 -11.18 18.27
N ALA A 23 -2.07 -12.01 17.83
CA ALA A 23 -3.29 -12.32 18.58
C ALA A 23 -2.95 -12.94 19.95
N LEU A 24 -2.00 -13.88 19.98
CA LEU A 24 -1.51 -14.47 21.23
C LEU A 24 -0.85 -13.40 22.13
N TYR A 25 -0.04 -12.51 21.57
CA TYR A 25 0.56 -11.40 22.31
C TYR A 25 -0.51 -10.51 22.96
N VAL A 26 -1.52 -10.07 22.18
CA VAL A 26 -2.63 -9.26 22.70
C VAL A 26 -3.42 -10.02 23.77
N TYR A 27 -3.67 -11.32 23.57
CA TYR A 27 -4.34 -12.16 24.55
C TYR A 27 -3.57 -12.24 25.88
N LEU A 28 -2.28 -12.56 25.84
CA LEU A 28 -1.43 -12.64 27.04
C LEU A 28 -1.31 -11.29 27.75
N ASP A 29 -1.19 -10.20 26.99
CA ASP A 29 -1.14 -8.83 27.51
C ASP A 29 -2.48 -8.40 28.13
N SER A 30 -3.61 -8.87 27.58
CA SER A 30 -4.94 -8.65 28.15
C SER A 30 -5.13 -9.34 29.50
N LYS A 31 -4.51 -10.52 29.69
CA LYS A 31 -4.52 -11.29 30.94
C LYS A 31 -3.53 -10.77 31.98
N GLY A 32 -2.79 -9.70 31.68
CA GLY A 32 -1.85 -9.06 32.59
C GLY A 32 -0.55 -9.84 32.81
N TRP A 33 -0.30 -10.89 32.03
CA TRP A 33 0.94 -11.68 32.13
C TRP A 33 2.20 -10.90 31.74
N LEU A 34 2.04 -9.78 31.03
CA LEU A 34 3.11 -8.89 30.60
C LEU A 34 3.20 -7.59 31.44
N GLY A 35 2.48 -7.52 32.56
CA GLY A 35 2.45 -6.39 33.49
C GLY A 35 1.32 -5.38 33.22
N LYS A 36 0.76 -4.79 34.28
CA LYS A 36 -0.26 -3.73 34.17
C LYS A 36 0.43 -2.40 33.85
N SER A 37 0.09 -1.79 32.72
CA SER A 37 0.64 -0.49 32.30
C SER A 37 -0.43 0.32 31.60
N GLU A 38 -0.51 1.60 31.94
CA GLU A 38 -1.38 2.59 31.28
C GLU A 38 -1.06 2.72 29.78
N MET A 39 0.16 2.38 29.33
CA MET A 39 0.59 2.44 27.93
C MET A 39 0.39 1.12 27.16
N ARG A 40 -0.55 0.27 27.58
CA ARG A 40 -0.77 -1.03 26.94
C ARG A 40 -1.18 -0.91 25.47
N LEU A 41 -2.22 -0.14 25.18
CA LEU A 41 -2.77 0.02 23.83
C LEU A 41 -1.72 0.61 22.88
N ARG A 42 -1.01 1.65 23.32
CA ARG A 42 0.11 2.23 22.55
C ARG A 42 1.19 1.22 22.18
N ARG A 43 1.60 0.34 23.11
CA ARG A 43 2.59 -0.72 22.84
C ARG A 43 2.05 -1.77 21.86
N GLN A 44 0.78 -2.15 21.97
CA GLN A 44 0.15 -3.07 21.02
C GLN A 44 0.04 -2.46 19.62
N ALA A 45 -0.35 -1.19 19.55
CA ALA A 45 -0.47 -0.42 18.31
C ALA A 45 0.88 -0.26 17.59
N ALA A 46 1.96 0.11 18.30
CA ALA A 46 3.31 0.19 17.73
C ALA A 46 3.78 -1.17 17.19
N ARG A 47 3.53 -2.26 17.92
CA ARG A 47 3.86 -3.63 17.45
C ARG A 47 3.03 -4.06 16.26
N LEU A 48 1.76 -3.65 16.17
CA LEU A 48 0.94 -3.90 14.99
C LEU A 48 1.55 -3.17 13.78
N ARG A 49 1.85 -1.88 13.91
CA ARG A 49 2.49 -1.06 12.87
C ARG A 49 3.76 -1.72 12.33
N GLU A 50 4.68 -2.12 13.22
CA GLU A 50 5.91 -2.82 12.83
C GLU A 50 5.66 -4.13 12.07
N ARG A 51 4.65 -4.90 12.49
CA ARG A 51 4.28 -6.16 11.81
C ARG A 51 3.69 -5.89 10.43
N LEU A 52 2.82 -4.89 10.29
CA LEU A 52 2.26 -4.50 8.99
C LEU A 52 3.36 -4.07 8.01
N ILE A 53 4.34 -3.27 8.47
CA ILE A 53 5.52 -2.89 7.67
C ILE A 53 6.28 -4.14 7.19
N ARG A 54 6.55 -5.10 8.07
CA ARG A 54 7.26 -6.34 7.73
C ARG A 54 6.46 -7.24 6.79
N LEU A 55 5.13 -7.26 6.91
CA LEU A 55 4.25 -7.99 6.01
C LEU A 55 4.23 -7.34 4.62
N GLY A 56 4.39 -6.03 4.52
CA GLY A 56 4.60 -5.30 3.27
C GLY A 56 3.33 -4.68 2.69
N PRO A 57 3.30 -4.37 1.38
CA PRO A 57 2.36 -3.42 0.76
C PRO A 57 0.88 -3.64 1.11
N THR A 58 0.37 -4.86 0.95
CA THR A 58 -1.03 -5.21 1.26
C THR A 58 -1.40 -4.84 2.70
N PHE A 59 -0.55 -5.21 3.65
CA PHE A 59 -0.82 -5.02 5.08
C PHE A 59 -0.57 -3.59 5.54
N ILE A 60 0.38 -2.88 4.92
CA ILE A 60 0.55 -1.44 5.11
C ILE A 60 -0.72 -0.70 4.68
N LYS A 61 -1.25 -1.03 3.49
CA LYS A 61 -2.48 -0.43 2.98
C LYS A 61 -3.71 -0.74 3.83
N MET A 62 -3.84 -1.99 4.29
CA MET A 62 -4.88 -2.36 5.25
C MET A 62 -4.77 -1.54 6.54
N GLY A 63 -3.57 -1.32 7.06
CA GLY A 63 -3.35 -0.47 8.23
C GLY A 63 -3.72 1.00 7.99
N GLN A 64 -3.37 1.55 6.83
CA GLN A 64 -3.76 2.91 6.44
C GLN A 64 -5.29 3.05 6.34
N MET A 65 -5.98 2.07 5.75
CA MET A 65 -7.45 2.06 5.67
C MET A 65 -8.09 1.93 7.06
N LEU A 66 -7.53 1.12 7.95
CA LEU A 66 -8.03 1.01 9.32
C LEU A 66 -7.81 2.30 10.13
N ALA A 67 -6.75 3.07 9.86
CA ALA A 67 -6.49 4.34 10.53
C ALA A 67 -7.54 5.41 10.24
N THR A 68 -8.28 5.31 9.14
CA THR A 68 -9.36 6.25 8.81
C THR A 68 -10.69 5.89 9.49
N ARG A 69 -10.78 4.70 10.11
CA ARG A 69 -11.98 4.16 10.74
C ARG A 69 -11.94 4.28 12.26
N ALA A 70 -12.19 5.50 12.75
CA ALA A 70 -12.19 5.80 14.18
C ALA A 70 -13.26 5.04 14.99
N ASP A 71 -14.27 4.50 14.30
CA ASP A 71 -15.30 3.62 14.84
C ASP A 71 -14.80 2.21 15.16
N LEU A 72 -13.69 1.76 14.55
CA LEU A 72 -13.18 0.39 14.66
C LEU A 72 -12.01 0.23 15.61
N LEU A 73 -11.22 1.29 15.84
CA LEU A 73 -9.96 1.20 16.57
C LEU A 73 -9.83 2.25 17.69
N PRO A 74 -9.19 1.89 18.82
CA PRO A 74 -8.84 2.88 19.85
C PRO A 74 -7.91 3.98 19.31
N LEU A 75 -7.95 5.15 19.92
CA LEU A 75 -7.17 6.32 19.48
C LEU A 75 -5.66 6.06 19.37
N ASP A 76 -5.08 5.25 20.26
CA ASP A 76 -3.66 4.88 20.19
C ASP A 76 -3.32 4.06 18.94
N TYR A 77 -4.23 3.20 18.49
CA TYR A 77 -4.07 2.45 17.24
C TYR A 77 -4.15 3.36 16.04
N ILE A 78 -5.13 4.26 16.01
CA ILE A 78 -5.27 5.24 14.92
C ILE A 78 -3.97 6.04 14.77
N LYS A 79 -3.46 6.63 15.86
CA LYS A 79 -2.23 7.43 15.85
C LYS A 79 -1.02 6.68 15.30
N GLU A 80 -0.80 5.44 15.75
CA GLU A 80 0.31 4.64 15.25
C GLU A 80 0.10 4.24 13.79
N LEU A 81 -1.10 3.80 13.41
CA LEU A 81 -1.37 3.37 12.03
C LEU A 81 -1.35 4.54 11.03
N SER A 82 -1.68 5.77 11.45
CA SER A 82 -1.49 6.97 10.62
C SER A 82 -0.02 7.18 10.22
N ALA A 83 0.93 6.76 11.06
CA ALA A 83 2.36 6.80 10.75
C ALA A 83 2.81 5.73 9.73
N LEU A 84 1.90 4.86 9.24
CA LEU A 84 2.17 3.98 8.09
C LEU A 84 2.21 4.74 6.76
N GLN A 85 1.82 6.01 6.75
CA GLN A 85 1.97 6.88 5.58
C GLN A 85 3.45 7.26 5.33
N ASP A 86 4.32 7.04 6.31
CA ASP A 86 5.75 7.34 6.23
C ASP A 86 6.52 6.38 5.31
N GLN A 87 7.65 6.86 4.79
CA GLN A 87 8.42 6.25 3.71
C GLN A 87 8.73 4.76 3.94
N VAL A 88 8.28 3.92 3.00
CA VAL A 88 8.61 2.49 2.95
C VAL A 88 9.99 2.34 2.28
N PRO A 89 10.82 1.34 2.62
CA PRO A 89 12.07 1.14 1.91
C PRO A 89 11.88 1.00 0.39
N PRO A 90 12.75 1.64 -0.42
CA PRO A 90 12.70 1.50 -1.87
C PRO A 90 13.07 0.08 -2.31
N PHE A 91 12.52 -0.34 -3.45
CA PHE A 91 12.99 -1.50 -4.19
C PHE A 91 14.13 -1.09 -5.16
N PRO A 92 14.91 -2.03 -5.70
CA PRO A 92 16.06 -1.69 -6.55
C PRO A 92 15.70 -0.85 -7.77
N ASP A 93 16.47 0.21 -8.03
CA ASP A 93 16.21 1.18 -9.11
C ASP A 93 16.22 0.55 -10.51
N TYR A 94 17.05 -0.48 -10.72
CA TYR A 94 17.10 -1.20 -11.99
C TYR A 94 15.74 -1.85 -12.35
N GLN A 95 14.96 -2.28 -11.34
CA GLN A 95 13.62 -2.82 -11.57
C GLN A 95 12.63 -1.71 -11.93
N ALA A 96 12.83 -0.49 -11.39
CA ALA A 96 11.99 0.65 -11.74
C ALA A 96 12.22 1.04 -13.19
N VAL A 97 13.47 1.13 -13.61
CA VAL A 97 13.88 1.36 -15.01
C VAL A 97 13.26 0.31 -15.93
N GLU A 98 13.40 -0.98 -15.61
CA GLU A 98 12.82 -2.07 -16.41
C GLU A 98 11.30 -1.94 -16.56
N ILE A 99 10.60 -1.57 -15.48
CA ILE A 99 9.15 -1.33 -15.51
C ILE A 99 8.81 -0.15 -16.40
N ILE A 100 9.50 0.99 -16.26
CA ILE A 100 9.25 2.17 -17.08
C ILE A 100 9.42 1.84 -18.56
N GLU A 101 10.53 1.21 -18.94
CA GLU A 101 10.82 0.89 -20.34
C GLU A 101 9.83 -0.12 -20.92
N THR A 102 9.42 -1.11 -20.12
CA THR A 102 8.43 -2.12 -20.53
C THR A 102 7.05 -1.50 -20.75
N GLU A 103 6.59 -0.67 -19.80
CA GLU A 103 5.25 -0.11 -19.81
C GLU A 103 5.09 0.99 -20.87
N LEU A 104 6.14 1.77 -21.11
CA LEU A 104 6.12 2.88 -22.07
C LEU A 104 6.70 2.52 -23.45
N GLY A 105 7.29 1.33 -23.59
CA GLY A 105 7.81 0.82 -24.86
C GLY A 105 8.98 1.63 -25.44
N ARG A 106 9.66 2.42 -24.61
CA ARG A 106 10.76 3.34 -24.99
C ARG A 106 11.85 3.28 -23.93
N SER A 107 13.09 3.52 -24.32
CA SER A 107 14.19 3.54 -23.35
C SER A 107 14.11 4.79 -22.45
N ILE A 108 14.67 4.72 -21.23
CA ILE A 108 14.76 5.87 -20.32
C ILE A 108 15.41 7.07 -21.02
N LYS A 109 16.43 6.83 -21.84
CA LYS A 109 17.17 7.88 -22.57
C LYS A 109 16.34 8.57 -23.65
N ASP A 110 15.33 7.89 -24.21
CA ASP A 110 14.43 8.49 -25.19
C ASP A 110 13.31 9.30 -24.53
N LEU A 111 12.96 8.94 -23.29
CA LEU A 111 11.88 9.54 -22.52
C LEU A 111 12.35 10.79 -21.77
N PHE A 112 13.51 10.70 -21.11
CA PHE A 112 13.97 11.70 -20.16
C PHE A 112 15.34 12.28 -20.54
N ALA A 113 15.46 13.60 -20.43
CA ALA A 113 16.74 14.30 -20.48
C ALA A 113 17.57 14.07 -19.21
N ASP A 114 16.90 13.99 -18.06
CA ASP A 114 17.48 13.62 -16.76
C ASP A 114 16.46 12.83 -15.95
N ILE A 115 16.93 11.87 -15.15
CA ILE A 115 16.12 11.17 -14.14
C ILE A 115 17.01 10.90 -12.93
N SER A 116 16.48 11.19 -11.73
CA SER A 116 17.19 10.98 -10.48
C SER A 116 17.59 9.52 -10.32
N GLU A 117 18.86 9.25 -10.00
CA GLU A 117 19.35 7.88 -9.79
C GLU A 117 18.66 7.16 -8.63
N ARG A 118 18.16 7.91 -7.65
CA ARG A 118 17.46 7.41 -6.48
C ARG A 118 16.05 8.02 -6.40
N PRO A 119 15.08 7.30 -5.83
CA PRO A 119 13.74 7.83 -5.61
C PRO A 119 13.77 9.06 -4.69
N ILE A 120 12.93 10.04 -4.99
CA ILE A 120 12.65 11.17 -4.08
C ILE A 120 11.64 10.79 -3.00
N ALA A 121 10.83 9.75 -3.24
CA ALA A 121 9.90 9.19 -2.26
C ALA A 121 9.66 7.70 -2.52
N SER A 122 9.36 6.94 -1.45
CA SER A 122 8.90 5.56 -1.57
C SER A 122 7.70 5.31 -0.69
N ALA A 123 6.64 4.79 -1.32
CA ALA A 123 5.36 4.51 -0.71
C ALA A 123 5.07 3.01 -0.71
N SER A 124 3.93 2.61 -0.16
CA SER A 124 3.54 1.20 -0.06
C SER A 124 3.35 0.53 -1.42
N LEU A 125 2.77 1.22 -2.42
CA LEU A 125 2.52 0.67 -3.75
C LEU A 125 3.64 0.92 -4.76
N GLY A 126 4.51 1.91 -4.53
CA GLY A 126 5.49 2.32 -5.53
C GLY A 126 6.61 3.21 -5.00
N GLN A 127 7.36 3.77 -5.94
CA GLN A 127 8.41 4.76 -5.72
C GLN A 127 8.22 5.93 -6.67
N VAL A 128 8.70 7.10 -6.29
CA VAL A 128 8.62 8.31 -7.11
C VAL A 128 10.04 8.80 -7.39
N TYR A 129 10.32 9.08 -8.66
CA TYR A 129 11.57 9.66 -9.14
C TYR A 129 11.31 11.07 -9.64
N ARG A 130 12.30 11.95 -9.55
CA ARG A 130 12.26 13.24 -10.24
C ARG A 130 12.91 13.07 -11.61
N ALA A 131 12.28 13.58 -12.66
CA ALA A 131 12.82 13.54 -14.00
C ALA A 131 12.52 14.82 -14.77
N THR A 132 13.25 15.04 -15.84
CA THR A 132 12.98 16.07 -16.85
C THR A 132 12.77 15.36 -18.17
N LEU A 133 11.62 15.58 -18.82
CA LEU A 133 11.31 15.00 -20.13
C LEU A 133 12.29 15.52 -21.19
N THR A 134 12.45 14.77 -22.29
CA THR A 134 13.22 15.25 -23.45
C THR A 134 12.62 16.49 -24.11
N SER A 135 11.34 16.77 -23.86
CA SER A 135 10.65 18.01 -24.24
C SER A 135 10.94 19.21 -23.32
N GLY A 136 11.51 18.97 -22.13
CA GLY A 136 11.99 20.00 -21.20
C GLY A 136 11.16 20.19 -19.93
N GLU A 137 10.02 19.53 -19.79
CA GLU A 137 9.16 19.63 -18.60
C GLU A 137 9.68 18.76 -17.44
N ASP A 138 9.65 19.32 -16.23
CA ASP A 138 9.94 18.59 -14.99
C ASP A 138 8.72 17.77 -14.55
N VAL A 139 8.96 16.50 -14.26
CA VAL A 139 7.93 15.51 -13.90
C VAL A 139 8.34 14.65 -12.70
N ALA A 140 7.35 14.23 -11.93
CA ALA A 140 7.45 13.12 -11.00
C ALA A 140 7.07 11.83 -11.74
N VAL A 141 7.94 10.83 -11.67
CA VAL A 141 7.73 9.50 -12.27
C VAL A 141 7.44 8.50 -11.17
N LYS A 142 6.18 8.13 -10.98
CA LYS A 142 5.74 7.16 -10.00
C LYS A 142 5.71 5.76 -10.64
N VAL A 143 6.42 4.81 -10.03
CA VAL A 143 6.59 3.45 -10.54
C VAL A 143 6.10 2.44 -9.51
N GLN A 144 5.21 1.54 -9.91
CA GLN A 144 4.71 0.49 -9.04
C GLN A 144 5.79 -0.51 -8.63
N ARG A 145 5.63 -1.10 -7.44
CA ARG A 145 6.49 -2.18 -6.97
C ARG A 145 6.41 -3.38 -7.93
N PRO A 146 7.54 -4.05 -8.20
CA PRO A 146 7.55 -5.24 -9.05
C PRO A 146 6.74 -6.37 -8.41
N GLY A 147 5.91 -7.03 -9.23
CA GLY A 147 5.06 -8.14 -8.79
C GLY A 147 3.95 -7.75 -7.79
N LEU A 148 3.63 -6.46 -7.66
CA LEU A 148 2.65 -5.94 -6.71
C LEU A 148 1.28 -6.62 -6.85
N ALA A 149 0.72 -6.68 -8.07
CA ALA A 149 -0.58 -7.27 -8.33
C ALA A 149 -0.65 -8.76 -7.94
N GLU A 150 0.37 -9.56 -8.28
CA GLU A 150 0.42 -10.99 -7.90
C GLU A 150 0.49 -11.16 -6.37
N LYS A 151 1.25 -10.29 -5.70
CA LYS A 151 1.38 -10.30 -4.24
C LYS A 151 0.08 -9.92 -3.53
N ILE A 152 -0.58 -8.84 -3.97
CA ILE A 152 -1.84 -8.38 -3.38
C ILE A 152 -2.93 -9.42 -3.61
N ARG A 153 -3.07 -9.95 -4.83
CA ARG A 153 -4.04 -11.02 -5.13
C ARG A 153 -3.85 -12.21 -4.18
N PHE A 154 -2.61 -12.67 -4.01
CA PHE A 154 -2.33 -13.79 -3.11
C PHE A 154 -2.65 -13.48 -1.64
N ASP A 155 -2.27 -12.30 -1.16
CA ASP A 155 -2.55 -11.90 0.21
C ASP A 155 -4.07 -11.75 0.44
N LEU A 156 -4.83 -11.26 -0.54
CA LEU A 156 -6.30 -11.18 -0.49
C LEU A 156 -6.95 -12.57 -0.45
N ASP A 157 -6.51 -13.51 -1.30
CA ASP A 157 -7.00 -14.90 -1.27
C ASP A 157 -6.78 -15.52 0.13
N LEU A 158 -5.62 -15.26 0.73
CA LEU A 158 -5.31 -15.71 2.08
C LEU A 158 -6.21 -15.03 3.13
N LEU A 159 -6.44 -13.72 3.02
CA LEU A 159 -7.33 -12.99 3.91
C LEU A 159 -8.78 -13.50 3.81
N ARG A 160 -9.28 -13.77 2.60
CA ARG A 160 -10.60 -14.39 2.37
C ARG A 160 -10.70 -15.76 3.02
N TRP A 161 -9.67 -16.59 2.88
CA TRP A 161 -9.61 -17.89 3.57
C TRP A 161 -9.66 -17.74 5.10
N ILE A 162 -8.92 -16.77 5.66
CA ILE A 162 -8.96 -16.46 7.10
C ILE A 162 -10.35 -15.95 7.51
N GLY A 163 -10.94 -15.02 6.76
CA GLY A 163 -12.26 -14.46 7.02
C GLY A 163 -13.33 -15.56 7.10
N HIS A 164 -13.38 -16.44 6.10
CA HIS A 164 -14.28 -17.60 6.11
C HIS A 164 -14.04 -18.56 7.27
N LEU A 165 -12.81 -18.68 7.76
CA LEU A 165 -12.52 -19.48 8.94
C LEU A 165 -13.07 -18.81 10.21
N LEU A 166 -12.90 -17.49 10.34
CA LEU A 166 -13.40 -16.70 11.47
C LEU A 166 -14.94 -16.69 11.52
N ASP A 167 -15.61 -16.66 10.37
CA ASP A 167 -17.08 -16.73 10.27
C ASP A 167 -17.66 -18.04 10.84
N ARG A 168 -16.86 -19.12 10.93
CA ARG A 168 -17.27 -20.37 11.60
C ARG A 168 -17.32 -20.26 13.12
N TYR A 169 -16.76 -19.19 13.68
CA TYR A 169 -16.66 -18.96 15.13
C TYR A 169 -17.24 -17.59 15.52
N PRO A 170 -18.52 -17.30 15.22
CA PRO A 170 -19.13 -15.98 15.43
C PRO A 170 -19.16 -15.57 16.92
N LYS A 171 -19.10 -16.54 17.84
CA LYS A 171 -19.03 -16.29 19.29
C LYS A 171 -17.72 -15.64 19.73
N LEU A 172 -16.64 -15.80 18.96
CA LEU A 172 -15.35 -15.17 19.26
C LEU A 172 -15.33 -13.68 18.87
N PHE A 173 -16.11 -13.31 17.85
CA PHE A 173 -16.17 -11.94 17.31
C PHE A 173 -17.62 -11.54 16.99
N PRO A 174 -18.47 -11.30 18.00
CA PRO A 174 -19.86 -10.94 17.78
C PRO A 174 -19.98 -9.64 16.96
N GLY A 175 -20.76 -9.68 15.87
CA GLY A 175 -21.02 -8.52 15.00
C GLY A 175 -19.89 -8.18 14.01
N ALA A 176 -18.85 -9.01 13.89
CA ALA A 176 -17.80 -8.81 12.90
C ALA A 176 -18.23 -9.28 11.51
N GLU A 177 -18.18 -8.39 10.52
CA GLU A 177 -18.43 -8.70 9.11
C GLU A 177 -17.10 -8.82 8.34
N TRP A 178 -16.39 -9.93 8.54
CA TRP A 178 -15.03 -10.12 8.00
C TRP A 178 -14.97 -10.05 6.48
N MET A 179 -15.90 -10.71 5.79
CA MET A 179 -15.94 -10.72 4.33
C MET A 179 -16.26 -9.33 3.76
N GLY A 180 -17.20 -8.60 4.36
CA GLY A 180 -17.51 -7.23 3.94
C GLY A 180 -16.32 -6.29 4.10
N ALA A 181 -15.56 -6.41 5.20
CA ALA A 181 -14.34 -5.64 5.40
C ALA A 181 -13.24 -5.99 4.38
N ILE A 182 -13.10 -7.28 4.03
CA ILE A 182 -12.13 -7.74 3.03
C ILE A 182 -12.54 -7.29 1.63
N ASP A 183 -13.82 -7.35 1.28
CA ASP A 183 -14.34 -6.90 -0.03
C ASP A 183 -14.16 -5.40 -0.23
N GLU A 184 -14.41 -4.61 0.80
CA GLU A 184 -14.16 -3.16 0.74
C GLU A 184 -12.67 -2.86 0.62
N PHE A 185 -11.82 -3.58 1.37
CA PHE A 185 -10.38 -3.45 1.23
C PHE A 185 -9.88 -3.83 -0.17
N ASP A 186 -10.42 -4.93 -0.73
CA ASP A 186 -10.13 -5.41 -2.09
C ASP A 186 -10.48 -4.34 -3.14
N ARG A 187 -11.65 -3.72 -3.02
CA ARG A 187 -12.09 -2.62 -3.88
C ARG A 187 -11.12 -1.44 -3.80
N VAL A 188 -10.83 -0.95 -2.60
CA VAL A 188 -9.99 0.23 -2.38
C VAL A 188 -8.55 0.00 -2.85
N ILE A 189 -7.96 -1.17 -2.57
CA ILE A 189 -6.58 -1.41 -2.97
C ILE A 189 -6.44 -1.57 -4.50
N HIS A 190 -7.42 -2.15 -5.18
CA HIS A 190 -7.42 -2.21 -6.64
C HIS A 190 -7.65 -0.84 -7.29
N GLU A 191 -8.43 0.03 -6.65
CA GLU A 191 -8.58 1.43 -7.08
C GLU A 191 -7.25 2.19 -7.06
N GLU A 192 -6.46 2.01 -6.02
CA GLU A 192 -5.15 2.67 -5.91
C GLU A 192 -4.03 2.01 -6.73
N MET A 193 -4.21 0.75 -7.16
CA MET A 193 -3.27 0.06 -8.04
C MET A 193 -3.48 0.38 -9.52
N ASP A 194 -4.57 1.03 -9.91
CA ASP A 194 -4.76 1.44 -11.30
C ASP A 194 -4.42 2.93 -11.42
N TYR A 195 -3.17 3.22 -11.78
CA TYR A 195 -2.72 4.59 -11.94
C TYR A 195 -3.47 5.35 -13.04
N ARG A 196 -4.09 4.67 -14.02
CA ARG A 196 -4.93 5.37 -15.01
C ARG A 196 -6.16 6.00 -14.36
N ARG A 197 -6.70 5.38 -13.30
CA ARG A 197 -7.82 5.94 -12.54
C ARG A 197 -7.37 7.13 -11.70
N GLU A 198 -6.19 7.04 -11.09
CA GLU A 198 -5.58 8.18 -10.35
C GLU A 198 -5.42 9.39 -11.27
N LEU A 199 -4.88 9.19 -12.47
CA LEU A 199 -4.71 10.22 -13.49
C LEU A 199 -6.03 10.83 -13.97
N ALA A 200 -7.03 10.00 -14.25
CA ALA A 200 -8.36 10.47 -14.64
C ALA A 200 -9.01 11.33 -13.53
N ASN A 201 -8.87 10.91 -12.28
CA ASN A 201 -9.37 11.66 -11.13
C ASN A 201 -8.60 12.98 -10.94
N ALA A 202 -7.27 12.97 -11.14
CA ALA A 202 -6.44 14.17 -11.06
C ALA A 202 -6.82 15.18 -12.15
N ASP A 203 -7.07 14.72 -13.38
CA ASP A 203 -7.54 15.58 -14.46
C ASP A 203 -8.93 16.17 -14.19
N GLU A 204 -9.87 15.35 -13.70
CA GLU A 204 -11.19 15.85 -13.30
C GLU A 204 -11.08 16.89 -12.18
N PHE A 205 -10.23 16.64 -11.18
CA PHE A 205 -9.97 17.57 -10.08
C PHE A 205 -9.38 18.89 -10.62
N ARG A 206 -8.42 18.82 -11.54
CA ARG A 206 -7.85 20.00 -12.22
C ARG A 206 -8.92 20.80 -12.96
N GLN A 207 -9.82 20.13 -13.69
CA GLN A 207 -10.91 20.80 -14.40
C GLN A 207 -11.88 21.50 -13.44
N ASN A 208 -12.25 20.83 -12.33
CA ASN A 208 -13.15 21.36 -11.32
C ASN A 208 -12.58 22.59 -10.59
N PHE A 209 -11.25 22.64 -10.39
CA PHE A 209 -10.58 23.71 -9.65
C PHE A 209 -9.78 24.69 -10.52
N ARG A 210 -9.96 24.69 -11.85
CA ARG A 210 -9.22 25.54 -12.79
C ARG A 210 -9.28 27.05 -12.49
N ASP A 211 -10.38 27.50 -11.90
CA ASP A 211 -10.63 28.92 -11.60
C ASP A 211 -10.13 29.32 -10.19
N TRP A 212 -9.65 28.36 -9.40
CA TRP A 212 -9.23 28.55 -8.01
C TRP A 212 -7.72 28.71 -7.89
N ARG A 213 -7.24 29.96 -7.88
CA ARG A 213 -5.80 30.28 -7.83
C ARG A 213 -5.03 29.78 -6.60
N SER A 214 -5.73 29.37 -5.54
CA SER A 214 -5.14 28.80 -4.32
C SER A 214 -4.86 27.31 -4.41
N ILE A 215 -5.33 26.63 -5.46
CA ILE A 215 -5.20 25.20 -5.66
C ILE A 215 -4.35 24.97 -6.91
N HIS A 216 -3.25 24.23 -6.73
CA HIS A 216 -2.41 23.78 -7.83
C HIS A 216 -2.60 22.27 -8.01
N VAL A 217 -2.92 21.85 -9.22
CA VAL A 217 -3.06 20.43 -9.59
C VAL A 217 -2.06 20.16 -10.71
N PRO A 218 -1.14 19.20 -10.55
CA PRO A 218 -0.16 18.86 -11.59
C PRO A 218 -0.81 18.51 -12.93
N LEU A 219 -0.08 18.75 -14.01
CA LEU A 219 -0.45 18.27 -15.34
C LEU A 219 -0.18 16.76 -15.41
N VAL A 220 -1.15 16.04 -15.97
CA VAL A 220 -1.07 14.61 -16.24
C VAL A 220 -0.49 14.37 -17.63
N PHE A 221 0.45 13.44 -17.75
CA PHE A 221 1.03 13.01 -19.03
C PHE A 221 0.45 11.66 -19.48
N ASP A 222 -0.81 11.65 -19.95
CA ASP A 222 -1.55 10.43 -20.32
C ASP A 222 -0.79 9.51 -21.29
N LYS A 223 -0.16 10.10 -22.32
CA LYS A 223 0.57 9.35 -23.36
C LYS A 223 1.87 8.72 -22.85
N LEU A 224 2.35 9.18 -21.69
CA LEU A 224 3.55 8.68 -21.04
C LEU A 224 3.22 7.97 -19.73
N SER A 225 1.96 7.57 -19.53
CA SER A 225 1.51 6.86 -18.33
C SER A 225 0.85 5.52 -18.69
N SER A 226 0.82 4.61 -17.73
CA SER A 226 0.27 3.26 -17.85
C SER A 226 -0.42 2.84 -16.55
N GLU A 227 -0.85 1.58 -16.47
CA GLU A 227 -1.38 1.01 -15.22
C GLU A 227 -0.34 1.00 -14.09
N ARG A 228 0.96 0.96 -14.44
CA ARG A 228 2.07 0.73 -13.50
C ARG A 228 3.08 1.87 -13.42
N VAL A 229 2.95 2.86 -14.30
CA VAL A 229 3.82 4.05 -14.38
C VAL A 229 2.95 5.28 -14.53
N ASP A 230 3.18 6.27 -13.69
CA ASP A 230 2.40 7.50 -13.62
C ASP A 230 3.33 8.69 -13.70
N LEU A 231 3.07 9.60 -14.65
CA LEU A 231 3.81 10.82 -14.86
C LEU A 231 2.93 12.04 -14.66
N GLU A 232 3.30 12.82 -13.66
CA GLU A 232 2.68 14.10 -13.32
C GLU A 232 3.75 15.18 -13.27
N GLY A 233 3.45 16.40 -13.69
CA GLY A 233 4.42 17.49 -13.67
C GLY A 233 3.82 18.87 -13.89
N GLY A 234 4.62 19.91 -13.74
CA GLY A 234 4.16 21.30 -13.63
C GLY A 234 4.12 21.76 -12.19
#